data_AF-Q6AEQ9-F1
#
_entry.id   AF-Q6AEQ9-F1
#
_cell.length_a   1.000
_cell.length_b   1.000
_cell.length_c   1.000
_cell.angle_alpha   90.00
_cell.angle_beta   90.00
_cell.angle_gamma   90.00
#
_symmetry.space_group_name_H-M   'P 1'
#
loop_
_entity.id
_entity.type
_entity.pdbx_description
1 polymer ?
#
loop_
_entity_poly.entity_id
_entity_poly.type
_entity_poly.pdbx_seq_one_letter_code
_entity_poly.pdbx_strand_id
1 'polypeptide(L)'
;MTFSHFLIGDLESRTPFWVAFTIFFYLGVLLLASGFFLVFTRRALKRLDPLWRLRSAQMTLIVGRAEGNTVDVGLIAALRSAEPVVDTYNSIVRIRDLEVFNDLTLTPRGAATVERIEGAFARKLGQDRIDSAAGNDRDPNESFSSQQDKEIR
;
A
#
# COMPACT_ATOMS: atom_id res chain seq x y z
N MET A 1 -49.49 45.72 16.60
CA MET A 1 -48.42 44.78 17.00
C MET A 1 -48.85 43.36 16.62
N THR A 2 -48.52 42.89 15.41
CA THR A 2 -48.84 41.51 14.97
C THR A 2 -47.88 41.11 13.84
N PHE A 3 -46.58 41.06 14.14
CA PHE A 3 -45.54 40.52 13.24
C PHE A 3 -44.69 39.42 13.90
N SER A 4 -45.05 38.99 15.12
CA SER A 4 -44.26 38.08 15.94
C SER A 4 -44.68 36.61 15.85
N HIS A 5 -45.78 36.27 15.17
CA HIS A 5 -46.30 34.89 15.14
C HIS A 5 -45.99 34.08 13.87
N PHE A 6 -45.45 34.69 12.80
CA PHE A 6 -45.13 33.97 11.56
C PHE A 6 -43.67 33.47 11.47
N LEU A 7 -42.78 33.94 12.35
CA LEU A 7 -41.36 33.55 12.34
C LEU A 7 -41.03 32.35 13.24
N ILE A 8 -41.87 32.02 14.22
CA ILE A 8 -41.65 30.88 15.13
C ILE A 8 -42.11 29.54 14.52
N GLY A 9 -43.18 29.53 13.71
CA GLY A 9 -43.68 28.29 13.09
C GLY A 9 -42.82 27.73 11.94
N ASP A 10 -41.96 28.56 11.32
CA ASP A 10 -41.13 28.16 10.18
C ASP A 10 -39.75 27.61 10.61
N LEU A 11 -39.34 27.84 11.87
CA LEU A 11 -38.13 27.22 12.44
C LEU A 11 -38.41 25.81 13.00
N GLU A 12 -39.56 25.57 13.62
CA GLU A 12 -39.91 24.26 14.22
C GLU A 12 -40.17 23.17 13.17
N SER A 13 -40.62 23.52 11.96
CA SER A 13 -40.87 22.54 10.91
C SER A 13 -39.59 22.16 10.13
N ARG A 14 -38.59 23.06 10.10
CA ARG A 14 -37.31 22.84 9.42
C ARG A 14 -36.29 22.09 10.26
N THR A 15 -36.35 22.20 11.59
CA THR A 15 -35.46 21.49 12.52
C THR A 15 -35.46 19.97 12.36
N PRO A 16 -36.59 19.24 12.23
CA PRO A 16 -36.54 17.78 12.09
C PRO A 16 -35.95 17.35 10.74
N PHE A 17 -36.21 18.10 9.66
CA PHE A 17 -35.61 17.82 8.35
C PHE A 17 -34.09 18.07 8.36
N TRP A 18 -33.66 19.16 8.99
CA TRP A 18 -32.23 19.47 9.13
C TRP A 18 -31.51 18.42 9.98
N VAL A 19 -32.11 18.00 11.10
CA VAL A 19 -31.56 16.94 11.96
C VAL A 19 -31.49 15.61 11.20
N ALA A 20 -32.54 15.22 10.49
CA ALA A 20 -32.54 14.00 9.67
C ALA A 20 -31.46 14.04 8.58
N PHE A 21 -31.38 15.14 7.82
CA PHE A 21 -30.35 15.34 6.81
C PHE A 21 -28.95 15.24 7.40
N THR A 22 -28.73 15.87 8.55
CA THR A 22 -27.43 15.88 9.25
C THR A 22 -27.03 14.47 9.67
N ILE A 23 -27.97 13.68 10.21
CA ILE A 23 -27.73 12.28 10.59
C ILE A 23 -27.34 11.44 9.37
N PHE A 24 -28.11 11.49 8.28
CA PHE A 24 -27.80 10.73 7.06
C PHE A 24 -26.49 11.17 6.41
N PHE A 25 -26.22 12.47 6.39
CA PHE A 25 -24.99 13.03 5.82
C PHE A 25 -23.76 12.57 6.61
N TYR A 26 -23.77 12.72 7.94
CA TYR A 26 -22.65 12.26 8.76
C TYR A 26 -22.50 10.75 8.74
N LEU A 27 -23.59 9.97 8.72
CA LEU A 27 -23.53 8.52 8.57
C LEU A 27 -22.85 8.13 7.25
N GLY A 28 -23.21 8.81 6.15
CA GLY A 28 -22.59 8.63 4.83
C GLY A 28 -21.11 8.98 4.83
N VAL A 29 -20.72 10.11 5.42
CA VAL A 29 -19.31 10.52 5.56
C VAL A 29 -18.53 9.51 6.40
N LEU A 30 -19.13 8.98 7.47
CA LEU A 30 -18.50 8.00 8.36
C LEU A 30 -18.32 6.65 7.66
N LEU A 31 -19.31 6.21 6.86
CA LEU A 31 -19.20 5.03 5.99
C LEU A 31 -18.10 5.20 4.93
N LEU A 32 -18.02 6.38 4.30
CA LEU A 32 -17.00 6.69 3.31
C LEU A 32 -15.60 6.70 3.93
N ALA A 33 -15.46 7.36 5.09
CA ALA A 33 -14.22 7.40 5.87
C ALA A 33 -13.81 6.01 6.34
N SER A 34 -14.76 5.18 6.81
CA SER A 34 -14.53 3.80 7.21
C SER A 34 -14.09 2.92 6.03
N GLY A 35 -14.74 3.05 4.88
CA GLY A 35 -14.35 2.35 3.64
C GLY A 35 -12.95 2.75 3.18
N PHE A 36 -12.65 4.05 3.19
CA PHE A 36 -11.31 4.56 2.88
C PHE A 36 -10.27 4.05 3.88
N PHE A 37 -10.60 4.04 5.17
CA PHE A 37 -9.74 3.52 6.23
C PHE A 37 -9.49 2.02 6.08
N LEU A 38 -10.48 1.23 5.67
CA LEU A 38 -10.34 -0.21 5.39
C LEU A 38 -9.43 -0.49 4.20
N VAL A 39 -9.59 0.26 3.11
CA VAL A 39 -8.71 0.16 1.94
C VAL A 39 -7.30 0.62 2.30
N PHE A 40 -7.17 1.71 3.06
CA PHE A 40 -5.90 2.24 3.53
C PHE A 40 -5.18 1.26 4.46
N THR A 41 -5.88 0.68 5.45
CA THR A 41 -5.30 -0.33 6.35
C THR A 41 -4.95 -1.60 5.61
N ARG A 42 -5.77 -2.09 4.67
CA ARG A 42 -5.39 -3.23 3.82
C ARG A 42 -4.15 -2.94 2.97
N ARG A 43 -4.03 -1.72 2.43
CA ARG A 43 -2.86 -1.29 1.64
C ARG A 43 -1.63 -1.06 2.52
N ALA A 44 -1.81 -0.55 3.74
CA ALA A 44 -0.75 -0.36 4.73
C ALA A 44 -0.27 -1.70 5.32
N LEU A 45 -1.17 -2.66 5.53
CA LEU A 45 -0.84 -4.02 5.96
C LEU A 45 -0.10 -4.78 4.85
N LYS A 46 -0.47 -4.61 3.57
CA LYS A 46 0.34 -5.09 2.44
C LYS A 46 1.74 -4.42 2.37
N ARG A 47 1.90 -3.19 2.87
CA ARG A 47 3.22 -2.51 3.00
C ARG A 47 4.03 -2.99 4.21
N LEU A 48 3.37 -3.49 5.25
CA LEU A 48 3.99 -4.14 6.39
C LEU A 48 4.32 -5.59 6.05
N ASP A 49 5.21 -5.80 5.08
CA ASP A 49 5.74 -7.12 4.78
C ASP A 49 6.96 -7.36 5.69
N PRO A 50 6.80 -7.96 6.89
CA PRO A 50 7.90 -8.11 7.86
C PRO A 50 9.05 -8.93 7.27
N LEU A 51 8.73 -9.85 6.36
CA LEU A 51 9.71 -10.69 5.67
C LEU A 51 10.60 -9.87 4.73
N TRP A 52 10.07 -8.84 4.07
CA TRP A 52 10.86 -7.97 3.19
C TRP A 52 11.71 -6.99 3.98
N ARG A 53 11.24 -6.53 5.13
CA ARG A 53 12.06 -5.75 6.06
C ARG A 53 13.27 -6.55 6.55
N LEU A 54 13.05 -7.81 6.94
CA LEU A 54 14.15 -8.69 7.36
C LEU A 54 15.15 -8.95 6.22
N ARG A 55 14.67 -9.16 4.99
CA ARG A 55 15.52 -9.34 3.81
C ARG A 55 16.32 -8.07 3.48
N SER A 56 15.70 -6.89 3.56
CA SER A 56 16.39 -5.61 3.36
C SER A 56 17.48 -5.38 4.41
N ALA A 57 17.18 -5.71 5.67
CA ALA A 57 18.13 -5.66 6.77
C ALA A 57 19.31 -6.61 6.54
N GLN A 58 19.05 -7.87 6.15
CA GLN A 58 20.10 -8.83 5.82
C GLN A 58 20.99 -8.36 4.67
N MET A 59 20.43 -7.79 3.62
CA MET A 59 21.21 -7.24 2.52
C MET A 59 22.04 -6.03 2.92
N THR A 60 21.48 -5.15 3.75
CA THR A 60 22.19 -3.98 4.27
C THR A 60 23.36 -4.40 5.16
N LEU A 61 23.23 -5.50 5.92
CA LEU A 61 24.35 -6.09 6.68
C LEU A 61 25.47 -6.59 5.76
N ILE A 62 25.11 -7.25 4.64
CA ILE A 62 26.08 -7.77 3.68
C ILE A 62 26.82 -6.62 3.00
N VAL A 63 26.10 -5.59 2.54
CA VAL A 63 26.68 -4.37 1.98
C VAL A 63 27.57 -3.67 3.01
N GLY A 64 27.07 -3.44 4.23
CA GLY A 64 27.84 -2.78 5.29
C GLY A 64 29.13 -3.53 5.63
N ARG A 65 29.08 -4.87 5.65
CA ARG A 65 30.27 -5.71 5.84
C ARG A 65 31.23 -5.64 4.66
N ALA A 66 30.72 -5.58 3.43
CA ALA A 66 31.52 -5.47 2.23
C ALA A 66 32.22 -4.10 2.12
N GLU A 67 31.58 -3.03 2.57
CA GLU A 67 32.09 -1.66 2.51
C GLU A 67 32.88 -1.23 3.75
N GLY A 68 32.94 -2.08 4.80
CA GLY A 68 33.55 -1.72 6.07
C GLY A 68 32.82 -0.61 6.84
N ASN A 69 31.55 -0.36 6.51
CA ASN A 69 30.72 0.65 7.15
C ASN A 69 30.17 0.18 8.50
N THR A 70 29.85 1.13 9.39
CA THR A 70 29.21 0.84 10.68
C THR A 70 27.83 0.23 10.46
N VAL A 71 27.79 -1.08 10.70
CA VAL A 71 26.67 -1.98 10.41
C VAL A 71 25.37 -1.58 11.13
N ASP A 72 25.48 -0.92 12.28
CA ASP A 72 24.34 -0.60 13.15
C ASP A 72 23.40 0.47 12.58
N VAL A 73 23.93 1.48 11.87
CA VAL A 73 23.11 2.60 11.37
C VAL A 73 22.29 2.15 10.15
N GLY A 74 22.89 1.38 9.25
CA GLY A 74 22.19 0.83 8.08
C GLY A 74 21.12 -0.19 8.44
N LEU A 75 21.36 -1.01 9.47
CA LEU A 75 20.41 -2.03 9.92
C LEU A 75 19.13 -1.41 10.49
N ILE A 76 19.25 -0.39 11.34
CA ILE A 76 18.10 0.30 11.95
C ILE A 76 17.29 1.04 10.88
N ALA A 77 17.97 1.66 9.91
CA ALA A 77 17.31 2.32 8.78
C ALA A 77 16.53 1.30 7.91
N ALA A 78 17.15 0.17 7.56
CA ALA A 78 16.51 -0.88 6.78
C ALA A 78 15.28 -1.49 7.48
N LEU A 79 15.36 -1.71 8.80
CA LEU A 79 14.23 -2.21 9.58
C LEU A 79 13.07 -1.23 9.69
N ARG A 80 13.35 0.08 9.63
CA ARG A 80 12.34 1.14 9.69
C ARG A 80 11.90 1.63 8.32
N SER A 81 12.48 1.12 7.24
CA SER A 81 12.16 1.57 5.89
C SER A 81 10.67 1.48 5.58
N ALA A 82 10.20 2.53 4.90
CA ALA A 82 8.85 2.62 4.34
C ALA A 82 8.68 1.73 3.10
N GLU A 83 9.79 1.39 2.42
CA GLU A 83 9.81 0.65 1.16
C GLU A 83 10.92 -0.42 1.15
N PRO A 84 10.78 -1.48 1.97
CA PRO A 84 11.84 -2.46 2.17
C PRO A 84 12.21 -3.27 0.91
N VAL A 85 11.29 -3.37 -0.04
CA VAL A 85 11.51 -4.07 -1.32
C VAL A 85 12.49 -3.29 -2.21
N VAL A 86 12.34 -1.97 -2.27
CA VAL A 86 13.21 -1.08 -3.05
C VAL A 86 14.62 -1.07 -2.43
N ASP A 87 14.71 -0.99 -1.11
CA ASP A 87 16.00 -1.03 -0.42
C ASP A 87 16.74 -2.36 -0.60
N THR A 88 15.99 -3.47 -0.62
CA THR A 88 16.55 -4.78 -0.92
C THR A 88 17.15 -4.81 -2.34
N TYR A 89 16.44 -4.25 -3.33
CA TYR A 89 16.92 -4.16 -4.70
C TYR A 89 18.18 -3.31 -4.82
N ASN A 90 18.17 -2.10 -4.24
CA ASN A 90 19.33 -1.21 -4.24
C ASN A 90 20.55 -1.88 -3.61
N SER A 91 20.35 -2.64 -2.54
CA SER A 91 21.42 -3.39 -1.88
C SER A 91 21.95 -4.53 -2.77
N ILE A 92 21.09 -5.26 -3.49
CA ILE A 92 21.51 -6.30 -4.44
C ILE A 92 22.36 -5.69 -5.56
N VAL A 93 21.88 -4.61 -6.18
CA VAL A 93 22.62 -3.90 -7.25
C VAL A 93 23.98 -3.46 -6.73
N ARG A 94 24.01 -2.87 -5.54
CA ARG A 94 25.25 -2.41 -4.92
C ARG A 94 26.22 -3.55 -4.61
N ILE A 95 25.74 -4.71 -4.18
CA ILE A 95 26.57 -5.91 -4.02
C ILE A 95 27.18 -6.33 -5.36
N ARG A 96 26.38 -6.36 -6.44
CA ARG A 96 26.89 -6.69 -7.78
C ARG A 96 27.91 -5.68 -8.29
N ASP A 97 27.69 -4.39 -8.04
CA ASP A 97 28.67 -3.35 -8.37
C ASP A 97 29.96 -3.55 -7.58
N LEU A 98 29.89 -3.91 -6.30
CA LEU A 98 31.08 -4.21 -5.50
C LEU A 98 31.80 -5.46 -6.00
N GLU A 99 31.08 -6.50 -6.43
CA GLU A 99 31.67 -7.70 -7.05
C GLU A 99 32.40 -7.37 -8.36
N VAL A 100 31.79 -6.55 -9.22
CA VAL A 100 32.34 -6.24 -10.56
C VAL A 100 33.45 -5.20 -10.52
N PHE A 101 33.28 -4.13 -9.73
CA PHE A 101 34.18 -2.97 -9.76
C PHE A 101 35.19 -2.95 -8.62
N ASN A 102 34.95 -3.65 -7.51
CA ASN A 102 35.82 -3.62 -6.32
C ASN A 102 36.37 -5.00 -5.94
N ASP A 103 36.26 -5.99 -6.82
CA ASP A 103 36.76 -7.36 -6.65
C ASP A 103 36.27 -8.02 -5.34
N LEU A 104 35.07 -7.63 -4.89
CA LEU A 104 34.48 -8.14 -3.66
C LEU A 104 34.18 -9.63 -3.81
N THR A 105 34.84 -10.46 -3.01
CA THR A 105 34.50 -11.88 -2.90
C THR A 105 33.59 -12.11 -1.70
N LEU A 106 32.32 -12.39 -1.95
CA LEU A 106 31.39 -12.80 -0.89
C LEU A 106 31.76 -14.19 -0.34
N THR A 107 31.54 -14.38 0.95
CA THR A 107 31.56 -15.73 1.53
C THR A 107 30.50 -16.62 0.86
N PRO A 108 30.71 -17.95 0.73
CA PRO A 108 29.74 -18.85 0.10
C PRO A 108 28.33 -18.74 0.69
N ARG A 109 28.24 -18.52 2.01
CA ARG A 109 26.97 -18.31 2.72
C ARG A 109 26.32 -16.96 2.37
N GLY A 110 27.13 -15.91 2.19
CA GLY A 110 26.68 -14.60 1.73
C GLY A 110 26.12 -14.65 0.31
N ALA A 111 26.87 -15.25 -0.63
CA ALA A 111 26.45 -15.43 -2.01
C ALA A 111 25.13 -16.22 -2.12
N ALA A 112 25.01 -17.36 -1.44
CA ALA A 112 23.78 -18.16 -1.43
C ALA A 112 22.57 -17.39 -0.83
N THR A 113 22.83 -16.50 0.14
CA THR A 113 21.79 -15.65 0.72
C THR A 113 21.35 -14.58 -0.27
N VAL A 114 22.29 -13.97 -0.99
CA VAL A 114 22.01 -12.98 -2.04
C VAL A 114 21.17 -13.59 -3.14
N GLU A 115 21.58 -14.74 -3.67
CA GLU A 115 20.87 -15.46 -4.74
C GLU A 115 19.44 -15.85 -4.30
N ARG A 116 19.28 -16.33 -3.06
CA ARG A 116 17.96 -16.70 -2.53
C ARG A 116 17.01 -15.51 -2.45
N ILE A 117 17.51 -14.35 -2.01
CA ILE A 117 16.70 -13.13 -1.89
C ILE A 117 16.41 -12.55 -3.28
N GLU A 118 17.37 -12.57 -4.19
CA GLU A 118 17.22 -12.18 -5.60
C GLU A 118 16.12 -13.02 -6.29
N GLY A 119 16.15 -14.35 -6.13
CA GLY A 119 15.10 -15.23 -6.63
C GLY A 119 13.73 -15.04 -5.94
N ALA A 120 13.70 -14.56 -4.70
CA ALA A 120 12.45 -14.16 -4.04
C ALA A 120 11.92 -12.82 -4.58
N PHE A 121 12.82 -11.91 -4.94
CA PHE A 121 12.49 -10.61 -5.53
C PHE A 121 11.93 -10.78 -6.95
N ALA A 122 12.57 -11.59 -7.79
CA ALA A 122 12.09 -11.89 -9.13
C ALA A 122 10.66 -12.49 -9.12
N ARG A 123 10.39 -13.40 -8.17
CA ARG A 123 9.04 -13.96 -7.98
C ARG A 123 8.02 -12.92 -7.54
N LYS A 124 8.38 -12.05 -6.60
CA LYS A 124 7.48 -10.98 -6.14
C LYS A 124 7.18 -9.98 -7.26
N LEU A 125 8.19 -9.58 -8.04
CA LEU A 125 8.00 -8.70 -9.19
C LEU A 125 7.09 -9.33 -10.26
N GLY A 126 7.26 -10.64 -10.50
CA GLY A 126 6.37 -11.40 -11.38
C GLY A 126 4.93 -11.46 -10.88
N GLN A 127 4.74 -11.60 -9.56
CA GLN A 127 3.42 -11.65 -8.94
C GLN A 127 2.73 -10.27 -8.91
N ASP A 128 3.47 -9.20 -8.63
CA ASP A 128 2.95 -7.83 -8.70
C ASP A 128 2.50 -7.46 -10.13
N ARG A 129 3.17 -8.00 -11.16
CA ARG A 129 2.74 -7.84 -12.56
C ARG A 129 1.42 -8.56 -12.84
N ILE A 130 1.23 -9.74 -12.29
CA ILE A 130 -0.02 -10.52 -12.43
C ILE A 130 -1.15 -9.84 -11.66
N ASP A 131 -0.91 -9.38 -10.43
CA ASP A 131 -1.90 -8.67 -9.61
C ASP A 131 -2.31 -7.32 -10.24
N SER A 132 -1.36 -6.62 -10.89
CA SER A 132 -1.64 -5.39 -11.62
C SER A 132 -2.45 -5.65 -12.90
N ALA A 133 -2.19 -6.77 -13.57
CA ALA A 133 -2.99 -7.20 -14.73
C ALA A 133 -4.41 -7.63 -14.31
N ALA A 134 -4.54 -8.40 -13.23
CA ALA A 134 -5.83 -8.84 -12.69
C ALA A 134 -6.67 -7.69 -12.09
N GLY A 135 -6.03 -6.59 -11.65
CA GLY A 135 -6.72 -5.37 -11.25
C GLY A 135 -7.27 -4.54 -12.42
N ASN A 136 -6.76 -4.76 -13.64
CA ASN A 136 -7.17 -4.07 -14.86
C ASN A 136 -8.27 -4.81 -15.65
N ASP A 137 -8.51 -6.09 -15.34
CA ASP A 137 -9.60 -6.91 -15.91
C ASP A 137 -10.96 -6.71 -15.22
N ARG A 138 -11.09 -5.78 -14.28
CA ARG A 138 -12.42 -5.26 -13.90
C ARG A 138 -12.88 -4.27 -14.95
N ASP A 139 -13.25 -4.83 -16.10
CA ASP A 139 -13.91 -4.12 -17.18
C ASP A 139 -15.23 -3.54 -16.64
N PRO A 140 -15.43 -2.20 -16.59
CA PRO A 140 -16.67 -1.61 -16.09
C PRO A 140 -17.89 -1.88 -16.98
N ASN A 141 -17.69 -2.55 -18.13
CA ASN A 141 -18.74 -2.81 -19.11
C ASN A 141 -19.59 -4.07 -18.88
N GLU A 142 -19.26 -4.95 -17.94
CA GLU A 142 -20.12 -6.12 -17.68
C GLU A 142 -21.43 -5.78 -16.93
N SER A 143 -21.59 -4.54 -16.43
CA SER A 143 -22.81 -4.13 -15.72
C SER A 143 -23.95 -3.66 -16.64
N PHE A 144 -23.67 -3.34 -17.91
CA PHE A 144 -24.66 -2.73 -18.81
C PHE A 144 -25.34 -3.73 -19.78
N SER A 145 -24.82 -4.95 -19.93
CA SER A 145 -25.38 -5.91 -20.90
C SER A 145 -26.59 -6.70 -20.40
N SER A 146 -26.92 -6.66 -19.11
CA SER A 146 -28.02 -7.48 -18.55
C SER A 146 -29.36 -6.77 -18.41
N GLN A 147 -29.45 -5.47 -18.73
CA GLN A 147 -30.72 -4.73 -18.75
C GLN A 147 -31.33 -4.57 -20.15
N GLN A 148 -30.54 -4.63 -21.22
CA GLN A 148 -31.07 -4.39 -22.57
C GLN A 148 -31.81 -5.58 -23.20
N ASP A 149 -31.59 -6.79 -22.67
CA ASP A 149 -32.27 -8.02 -23.13
C ASP A 149 -33.65 -8.26 -22.48
N LYS A 150 -34.13 -7.34 -21.63
CA LYS A 150 -35.46 -7.41 -21.00
C LYS A 150 -36.51 -6.48 -21.61
N GLU A 151 -36.15 -5.60 -22.55
CA GLU A 151 -37.11 -4.70 -23.22
C GLU A 151 -37.53 -5.17 -24.62
N ILE A 152 -37.01 -6.30 -25.11
CA ILE A 152 -37.40 -6.86 -26.41
C ILE A 152 -37.86 -8.32 -26.25
N ARG A 153 -38.94 -8.52 -25.49
CA ARG A 153 -39.83 -9.66 -25.71
C ARG A 153 -41.22 -9.47 -25.11
#